data_AF-A0A1G0W9T6-F1
#
_entry.id   AF-A0A1G0W9T6-F1
#
_cell.length_a   1.000
_cell.length_b   1.000
_cell.length_c   1.000
_cell.angle_alpha   90.00
_cell.angle_beta   90.00
_cell.angle_gamma   90.00
#
_symmetry.space_group_name_H-M   'P 1'
#
loop_
_entity.id
_entity.type
_entity.pdbx_description
1 polymer ?
#
loop_
_entity_poly.entity_id
_entity_poly.type
_entity_poly.pdbx_seq_one_letter_code
_entity_poly.pdbx_strand_id
1 'polypeptide(L)'
;MSKKEFFPQRPDSKPTIYAYEDTNPQYKGLLKVGYTSIDVQNRLAQQYPTLRPGELPYRIVFEDSAMRNDGGTFSDHDVIIL
;
A
#
# COMPACT_ATOMS: atom_id res chain seq x y z
N MET A 1 -33.80 17.21 19.24
CA MET A 1 -33.44 17.05 17.81
C MET A 1 -31.96 16.73 17.73
N SER A 2 -31.56 15.55 17.26
CA SER A 2 -30.14 15.21 17.15
C SER A 2 -29.53 15.93 15.94
N LYS A 3 -28.33 16.47 16.14
CA LYS A 3 -27.55 17.20 15.14
C LYS A 3 -27.19 16.21 14.04
N LYS A 4 -27.81 16.30 12.86
CA LYS A 4 -27.35 15.58 11.67
C LYS A 4 -25.87 15.91 11.48
N GLU A 5 -25.00 14.92 11.48
CA GLU A 5 -23.56 15.09 11.24
C GLU A 5 -23.34 15.49 9.78
N PHE A 6 -23.39 16.79 9.50
CA PHE A 6 -23.16 17.36 8.17
C PHE A 6 -21.70 17.23 7.70
N PHE A 7 -20.80 16.81 8.59
CA PHE A 7 -19.38 16.64 8.34
C PHE A 7 -18.92 15.33 8.98
N PRO A 8 -19.19 14.16 8.37
CA PRO A 8 -18.66 12.90 8.86
C PRO A 8 -17.13 13.02 8.93
N GLN A 9 -16.52 12.47 9.98
CA GLN A 9 -15.07 12.44 10.09
C GLN A 9 -14.49 11.70 8.88
N ARG A 10 -13.32 12.16 8.41
CA ARG A 10 -12.61 11.51 7.31
C ARG A 10 -12.39 10.04 7.71
N PRO A 11 -12.73 9.07 6.84
CA PRO A 11 -12.46 7.67 7.14
C PRO A 11 -10.98 7.46 7.45
N ASP A 12 -10.65 6.55 8.36
CA ASP A 12 -9.27 6.18 8.71
C ASP A 12 -8.49 5.52 7.55
N SER A 13 -9.10 5.41 6.38
CA SER A 13 -8.44 4.90 5.20
C SER A 13 -7.27 5.80 4.82
N LYS A 14 -6.12 5.16 4.61
CA LYS A 14 -4.90 5.78 4.11
C LYS A 14 -4.56 5.11 2.78
N PRO A 15 -5.13 5.59 1.66
CA PRO A 15 -4.76 5.13 0.34
C PRO A 15 -3.27 5.38 0.13
N THR A 16 -2.54 4.29 -0.10
CA THR A 16 -1.09 4.27 -0.23
C THR A 16 -0.71 3.41 -1.42
N ILE A 17 0.15 3.95 -2.27
CA ILE A 17 0.81 3.22 -3.34
C ILE A 17 2.22 2.87 -2.85
N TYR A 18 2.67 1.65 -3.13
CA TYR A 18 3.96 1.18 -2.67
C TYR A 18 4.62 0.26 -3.69
N ALA A 19 5.94 0.14 -3.61
CA ALA A 19 6.70 -0.83 -4.36
C ALA A 19 7.73 -1.51 -3.47
N TYR A 20 7.94 -2.81 -3.71
CA TYR A 20 8.88 -3.60 -2.96
C TYR A 20 9.65 -4.58 -3.84
N GLU A 21 10.86 -4.91 -3.41
CA GLU A 21 11.69 -5.99 -3.94
C GLU A 21 11.47 -7.25 -3.11
N ASP A 22 11.43 -8.42 -3.75
CA ASP A 22 11.36 -9.73 -3.07
C ASP A 22 12.74 -10.39 -3.07
N THR A 23 13.08 -11.12 -2.00
CA THR A 23 14.39 -11.78 -1.86
C THR A 23 14.52 -13.06 -2.69
N ASN A 24 13.43 -13.57 -3.26
CA ASN A 24 13.46 -14.72 -4.15
C ASN A 24 14.33 -14.42 -5.40
N PRO A 25 15.35 -15.25 -5.69
CA PRO A 25 16.25 -15.03 -6.82
C PRO A 25 15.54 -14.88 -8.18
N GLN A 26 14.36 -15.47 -8.35
CA GLN A 26 13.58 -15.35 -9.60
C GLN A 26 13.06 -13.94 -9.87
N TYR A 27 12.90 -13.11 -8.83
CA TYR A 27 12.39 -11.74 -8.94
C TYR A 27 13.47 -10.68 -8.84
N LYS A 28 14.74 -11.08 -8.91
CA LYS A 28 15.88 -10.16 -8.79
C LYS A 28 15.81 -9.05 -9.84
N GLY A 29 15.85 -7.80 -9.39
CA GLY A 29 15.77 -6.62 -10.24
C GLY A 29 14.35 -6.24 -10.68
N LEU A 30 13.32 -6.95 -10.20
CA LEU A 30 11.93 -6.63 -10.43
C LEU A 30 11.35 -5.95 -9.19
N LEU A 31 10.41 -5.02 -9.43
CA LEU A 31 9.60 -4.39 -8.39
C LEU A 31 8.17 -4.88 -8.50
N LYS A 32 7.60 -5.28 -7.37
CA LYS A 32 6.16 -5.43 -7.27
C LYS A 32 5.56 -4.13 -6.76
N VAL A 33 4.67 -3.55 -7.58
CA VAL A 33 3.88 -2.38 -7.24
C VAL A 33 2.54 -2.84 -6.67
N GLY A 34 2.04 -2.17 -5.64
CA GLY A 34 0.75 -2.47 -5.05
C GLY A 34 0.07 -1.25 -4.46
N TYR A 35 -1.24 -1.35 -4.32
CA TYR A 35 -2.10 -0.37 -3.66
C TYR A 35 -2.71 -0.95 -2.38
N THR A 36 -2.87 -0.11 -1.37
CA THR A 36 -3.58 -0.47 -0.14
C THR A 36 -4.32 0.73 0.44
N SER A 37 -5.47 0.47 1.07
CA SER A 37 -6.25 1.46 1.81
C SER A 37 -6.01 1.39 3.33
N ILE A 38 -5.17 0.43 3.75
CA ILE A 38 -4.67 0.19 5.10
C ILE A 38 -3.13 0.34 5.11
N ASP A 39 -2.51 0.18 6.27
CA ASP A 39 -1.05 0.18 6.42
C ASP A 39 -0.32 -0.84 5.51
N VAL A 40 0.80 -0.42 4.92
CA VAL A 40 1.57 -1.22 3.96
C VAL A 40 2.21 -2.45 4.61
N GLN A 41 2.72 -2.34 5.84
CA GLN A 41 3.30 -3.47 6.56
C GLN A 41 2.25 -4.54 6.83
N ASN A 42 1.05 -4.13 7.27
CA ASN A 42 -0.07 -5.04 7.47
C ASN A 42 -0.47 -5.73 6.16
N ARG A 43 -0.51 -4.99 5.05
CA ARG A 43 -0.81 -5.58 3.73
C ARG A 43 0.26 -6.58 3.30
N LEU A 44 1.54 -6.28 3.51
CA LEU A 44 2.63 -7.20 3.18
C LEU A 44 2.60 -8.44 4.08
N ALA A 45 2.34 -8.30 5.38
CA ALA A 45 2.16 -9.44 6.27
C ALA A 45 1.03 -10.38 5.83
N GLN A 46 -0.07 -9.84 5.27
CA GLN A 46 -1.14 -10.66 4.68
C GLN A 46 -0.67 -11.45 3.44
N GLN A 47 0.28 -10.91 2.67
CA GLN A 47 0.86 -11.60 1.50
C GLN A 47 1.87 -12.68 1.89
N TYR A 48 2.51 -12.54 3.06
CA TYR A 48 3.45 -13.52 3.62
C TYR A 48 2.89 -14.10 4.93
N PRO A 49 1.81 -14.90 4.88
CA PRO A 49 1.12 -15.38 6.09
C PRO A 49 1.96 -16.33 6.94
N THR A 50 3.01 -16.91 6.37
CA THR A 50 3.94 -17.79 7.09
C THR A 50 5.13 -16.99 7.58
N LEU A 51 5.31 -16.95 8.90
CA LEU A 51 6.53 -16.42 9.52
C LEU A 51 7.73 -17.27 9.09
N ARG A 52 8.70 -16.63 8.46
CA ARG A 52 9.98 -17.25 8.09
C ARG A 52 11.04 -16.80 9.09
N PRO A 53 11.90 -17.70 9.56
CA PRO A 53 13.05 -17.30 10.38
C PRO A 53 14.00 -16.42 9.56
N GLY A 54 14.58 -15.41 10.18
CA GLY A 54 15.52 -14.47 9.55
C GLY A 54 14.89 -13.13 9.19
N GLU A 55 15.48 -12.46 8.20
CA GLU A 55 14.99 -11.17 7.70
C GLU A 55 13.68 -11.32 6.90
N LEU A 56 12.94 -10.21 6.77
CA LEU A 56 11.73 -10.18 5.95
C LEU A 56 12.07 -10.55 4.50
N PRO A 57 11.21 -11.32 3.80
CA PRO A 57 11.46 -11.76 2.43
C PRO A 57 11.25 -10.65 1.39
N TYR A 58 11.18 -9.40 1.82
CA TYR A 58 10.96 -8.23 0.98
C TYR A 58 11.61 -6.98 1.57
N ARG A 59 11.80 -5.98 0.71
CA ARG A 59 12.21 -4.62 1.08
C ARG A 59 11.35 -3.60 0.36
N ILE A 60 10.66 -2.74 1.10
CA ILE A 60 9.94 -1.60 0.53
C ILE A 60 10.95 -0.58 0.03
N VAL A 61 10.83 -0.19 -1.23
CA VAL A 61 11.70 0.81 -1.87
C VAL A 61 10.95 2.11 -2.19
N PHE A 62 9.61 2.05 -2.19
CA PHE A 62 8.75 3.20 -2.42
C PHE A 62 7.46 3.03 -1.62
N GLU A 63 7.02 4.12 -0.99
CA GLU A 63 5.75 4.21 -0.27
C GLU A 63 5.32 5.67 -0.26
N ASP A 64 4.16 5.97 -0.84
CA ASP A 64 3.61 7.33 -0.88
C ASP A 64 2.09 7.33 -0.92
N SER A 65 1.48 8.48 -0.62
CA SER A 65 0.04 8.64 -0.64
C SER A 65 -0.51 8.41 -2.04
N ALA A 66 -1.54 7.57 -2.13
CA ALA A 66 -2.33 7.38 -3.33
C ALA A 66 -3.49 8.39 -3.45
N MET A 67 -3.44 9.47 -2.65
CA MET A 67 -4.43 10.56 -2.66
C MET A 67 -4.06 11.60 -3.72
N ARG A 68 -5.02 11.96 -4.56
CA ARG A 68 -4.90 13.09 -5.49
C ARG A 68 -5.33 14.39 -4.82
N ASN A 69 -4.89 15.52 -5.38
CA ASN A 69 -5.23 16.86 -4.88
C ASN A 69 -6.73 17.19 -4.97
N ASP A 70 -7.47 16.52 -5.87
CA ASP A 70 -8.92 16.63 -6.01
C ASP A 70 -9.70 15.79 -4.97
N GLY A 71 -8.99 15.08 -4.09
CA GLY A 71 -9.57 14.22 -3.07
C GLY A 71 -9.89 12.80 -3.56
N GLY A 72 -9.68 12.50 -4.85
CA GLY A 72 -9.77 11.15 -5.39
C GLY A 72 -8.58 10.28 -5.00
N THR A 73 -8.67 8.99 -5.30
CA THR A 73 -7.58 8.03 -5.12
C THR A 73 -7.17 7.41 -6.44
N PHE A 74 -5.93 6.97 -6.55
CA PHE A 74 -5.47 6.11 -7.66
C PHE A 74 -4.96 4.77 -7.13
N SER A 75 -4.87 3.79 -8.01
CA SER A 75 -4.41 2.44 -7.71
C SER A 75 -3.12 2.12 -8.46
N ASP A 76 -2.55 0.96 -8.17
CA ASP A 76 -1.40 0.40 -8.89
C ASP A 76 -1.68 0.18 -10.37
N HIS A 77 -2.94 0.01 -10.78
CA HIS A 77 -3.33 -0.04 -12.19
C HIS A 77 -3.13 1.29 -12.93
N ASP A 78 -3.16 2.42 -12.22
CA ASP A 78 -2.98 3.75 -12.79
C ASP A 78 -1.49 4.14 -12.91
N VAL A 79 -0.59 3.33 -12.35
CA VAL A 79 0.86 3.60 -12.32
C VAL A 79 1.50 3.15 -13.63
N ILE A 80 2.13 4.09 -14.32
CA ILE A 80 2.96 3.82 -15.49
C ILE A 80 4.41 4.06 -15.09
N ILE A 81 5.24 3.02 -15.22
CA ILE A 81 6.69 3.12 -15.03
C ILE A 81 7.30 3.47 -16.40
N LEU A 82 7.93 4.64 -16.49
CA LEU A 82 8.64 5.14 -17.69
C LEU A 82 10.13 4.79 -17.65
#